data_AF-A0A0S8GTS9-F1
#
_entry.id   AF-A0A0S8GTS9-F1
#
_cell.length_a   1.000
_cell.length_b   1.000
_cell.length_c   1.000
_cell.angle_alpha   90.00
_cell.angle_beta   90.00
_cell.angle_gamma   90.00
#
_symmetry.space_group_name_H-M   'P 1'
#
loop_
_entity.id
_entity.type
_entity.pdbx_description
1 polymer ?
#
loop_
_entity_poly.entity_id
_entity_poly.type
_entity_poly.pdbx_seq_one_letter_code
_entity_poly.pdbx_strand_id
1 'polypeptide(L)'
;MDWNSDGKKDLLVGDTDGYIYIYLNTATDAAPVLVQARLLQLNGDTFNLGERAKPEITDFNNDGKKDLIVGLDNGDIFLLINTGTDAAPVFSQAAPLSLNAGLKPQPRAFDWNNDGKKDLLCADERAVVHYFENIGTDEKPAFAQGKTVQTNGVDVASFYRTRLDITDFNNDGQPDLLYGATSRDDHQGYLYLYLAQKQ
;
A
#
# COMPACT_ATOMS: atom_id res chain seq x y z
N MET A 1 -7.33 -1.70 11.45
CA MET A 1 -6.84 -3.07 11.15
C MET A 1 -6.54 -3.73 12.49
N ASP A 2 -6.70 -5.03 12.71
CA ASP A 2 -6.40 -5.64 14.02
C ASP A 2 -4.94 -6.13 14.08
N TRP A 3 -4.05 -5.35 14.70
CA TRP A 3 -2.59 -5.56 14.64
C TRP A 3 -2.13 -6.67 15.56
N ASN A 4 -2.69 -6.74 16.76
CA ASN A 4 -2.33 -7.72 17.77
C ASN A 4 -3.31 -8.91 17.82
N SER A 5 -4.29 -8.97 16.90
CA SER A 5 -5.32 -10.01 16.82
C SER A 5 -6.19 -10.09 18.09
N ASP A 6 -6.47 -8.95 18.71
CA ASP A 6 -7.30 -8.87 19.92
C ASP A 6 -8.79 -8.59 19.64
N GLY A 7 -9.16 -8.50 18.36
CA GLY A 7 -10.51 -8.23 17.88
C GLY A 7 -10.86 -6.75 17.77
N LYS A 8 -9.90 -5.83 17.95
CA LYS A 8 -10.12 -4.38 17.86
C LYS A 8 -9.31 -3.78 16.73
N LYS A 9 -9.85 -2.74 16.09
CA LYS A 9 -9.15 -2.00 15.04
C LYS A 9 -8.14 -1.04 15.65
N ASP A 10 -6.88 -1.34 15.37
CA ASP A 10 -5.68 -0.54 15.57
C ASP A 10 -5.36 0.37 14.37
N LEU A 11 -4.36 1.23 14.59
CA LEU A 11 -3.89 2.22 13.63
C LEU A 11 -2.38 2.09 13.38
N LEU A 12 -2.00 2.10 12.09
CA LEU A 12 -0.62 2.14 11.61
C LEU A 12 -0.39 3.48 10.88
N VAL A 13 0.68 4.21 11.24
CA VAL A 13 0.96 5.56 10.72
C VAL A 13 2.42 5.67 10.33
N GLY A 14 2.71 6.04 9.08
CA GLY A 14 4.05 6.46 8.69
C GLY A 14 4.27 7.95 8.91
N ASP A 15 5.50 8.37 9.23
CA ASP A 15 5.86 9.79 9.39
C ASP A 15 6.82 10.30 8.31
N THR A 16 7.18 11.58 8.42
CA THR A 16 8.08 12.26 7.47
C THR A 16 9.52 11.76 7.52
N ASP A 17 9.94 11.20 8.64
CA ASP A 17 11.31 10.76 8.89
C ASP A 17 11.48 9.27 8.58
N GLY A 18 10.49 8.64 7.93
CA GLY A 18 10.56 7.24 7.49
C GLY A 18 10.22 6.21 8.57
N TYR A 19 9.75 6.66 9.74
CA TYR A 19 9.29 5.77 10.80
C TYR A 19 7.85 5.36 10.60
N ILE A 20 7.51 4.20 11.15
CA ILE A 20 6.14 3.70 11.23
C ILE A 20 5.78 3.51 12.70
N TYR A 21 4.61 4.03 13.08
CA TYR A 21 4.06 3.98 14.43
C TYR A 21 2.83 3.09 14.46
N ILE A 22 2.73 2.30 15.53
CA ILE A 22 1.60 1.42 15.82
C ILE A 22 0.89 1.98 17.05
N TYR A 23 -0.40 2.25 16.92
CA TYR A 23 -1.28 2.66 18.00
C TYR A 23 -2.32 1.56 18.24
N LEU A 24 -2.29 0.94 19.43
CA LEU A 24 -3.23 -0.11 19.79
C LEU A 24 -4.52 0.48 20.36
N ASN A 25 -5.66 -0.02 19.90
CA ASN A 25 -6.96 0.31 20.43
C ASN A 25 -7.28 -0.58 21.62
N THR A 26 -7.43 0.03 22.79
CA THR A 26 -7.71 -0.70 24.02
C THR A 26 -9.20 -0.79 24.36
N ALA A 27 -10.05 -0.02 23.67
CA ALA A 27 -11.49 0.06 23.93
C ALA A 27 -12.30 -0.73 22.89
N THR A 28 -13.12 -0.05 22.10
CA THR A 28 -13.99 -0.66 21.08
C THR A 28 -13.80 0.03 19.74
N ASP A 29 -14.22 -0.61 18.64
CA ASP A 29 -14.20 0.02 17.32
C ASP A 29 -15.12 1.24 17.22
N ALA A 30 -16.25 1.24 17.94
CA ALA A 30 -17.21 2.34 17.93
C ALA A 30 -16.75 3.57 18.73
N ALA A 31 -15.86 3.35 19.71
CA ALA A 31 -15.28 4.38 20.56
C ALA A 31 -13.82 4.01 20.89
N PRO A 32 -12.88 4.24 19.96
CA PRO A 32 -11.51 3.78 20.11
C PRO A 32 -10.76 4.60 21.15
N VAL A 33 -9.90 3.92 21.93
CA VAL A 33 -8.94 4.55 22.84
C VAL A 33 -7.56 4.04 22.46
N LEU A 34 -6.83 4.90 21.75
CA LEU A 34 -5.48 4.61 21.27
C LEU A 34 -4.45 4.89 22.36
N VAL A 35 -3.64 3.90 22.70
CA VAL A 35 -2.53 4.07 23.65
C VAL A 35 -1.32 4.76 23.00
N GLN A 36 -0.31 5.08 23.81
CA GLN A 36 0.94 5.64 23.32
C GLN A 36 1.53 4.78 22.19
N ALA A 37 1.94 5.46 21.13
CA ALA A 37 2.51 4.83 19.96
C ALA A 37 3.79 4.06 20.29
N ARG A 38 3.98 2.91 19.64
CA ARG A 38 5.28 2.25 19.55
C ARG A 38 5.81 2.33 18.12
N LEU A 39 7.13 2.41 17.97
CA LEU A 39 7.76 2.31 16.67
C LEU A 39 7.72 0.86 16.18
N LEU A 40 7.47 0.70 14.88
CA LEU A 40 7.76 -0.54 14.17
C LEU A 40 9.26 -0.80 14.26
N GLN A 41 9.61 -2.02 14.64
CA GLN A 41 11.00 -2.47 14.74
C GLN A 41 11.27 -3.50 13.65
N LEU A 42 12.47 -3.47 13.08
CA LEU A 42 12.98 -4.54 12.23
C LEU A 42 14.01 -5.34 13.04
N ASN A 43 13.76 -6.63 13.24
CA ASN A 43 14.56 -7.50 14.12
C ASN A 43 14.79 -6.94 15.55
N GLY A 44 13.84 -6.16 16.08
CA GLY A 44 13.95 -5.55 17.41
C GLY A 44 14.68 -4.21 17.44
N ASP A 45 15.29 -3.77 16.33
CA ASP A 45 15.94 -2.48 16.22
C ASP A 45 15.02 -1.44 15.57
N THR A 46 15.20 -0.18 15.98
CA THR A 46 14.54 0.93 15.28
C THR A 46 15.19 1.10 13.92
N PHE A 47 14.39 1.06 12.87
CA PHE A 47 14.88 1.18 11.49
C PHE A 47 14.18 2.34 10.79
N ASN A 48 14.98 3.20 10.17
CA ASN A 48 14.50 4.27 9.32
C ASN A 48 14.51 3.76 7.87
N LEU A 49 13.32 3.68 7.25
CA LEU A 49 13.20 3.22 5.86
C LEU A 49 13.66 4.29 4.85
N GLY A 50 13.62 5.57 5.22
CA GLY A 50 13.99 6.72 4.39
C GLY A 50 13.19 7.96 4.78
N GLU A 51 12.53 8.61 3.82
CA GLU A 51 11.65 9.75 4.10
C GLU A 51 10.20 9.45 3.74
N ARG A 52 9.26 9.95 4.55
CA ARG A 52 7.81 9.92 4.32
C ARG A 52 7.26 8.52 4.03
N ALA A 53 7.35 7.66 5.04
CA ALA A 53 6.84 6.29 4.97
C ALA A 53 5.33 6.27 4.72
N LYS A 54 4.90 5.49 3.73
CA LYS A 54 3.49 5.24 3.41
C LYS A 54 3.23 3.74 3.50
N PRO A 55 2.97 3.22 4.72
CA PRO A 55 2.76 1.80 4.92
C PRO A 55 1.38 1.36 4.45
N GLU A 56 1.33 0.15 3.92
CA GLU A 56 0.15 -0.64 3.63
C GLU A 56 0.33 -2.02 4.24
N ILE A 57 -0.76 -2.57 4.79
CA ILE A 57 -0.80 -3.93 5.31
C ILE A 57 -1.45 -4.82 4.26
N THR A 58 -0.84 -5.97 4.00
CA THR A 58 -1.36 -6.98 3.08
C THR A 58 -0.88 -8.36 3.55
N ASP A 59 -1.54 -9.45 3.16
CA ASP A 59 -0.96 -10.79 3.28
C ASP A 59 -0.31 -11.10 1.94
N PHE A 60 0.92 -10.62 1.73
CA PHE A 60 1.52 -10.61 0.40
C PHE A 60 1.78 -12.04 -0.09
N ASN A 61 2.30 -12.90 0.79
CA ASN A 61 2.66 -14.27 0.45
C ASN A 61 1.55 -15.31 0.66
N ASN A 62 0.33 -14.91 1.04
CA ASN A 62 -0.81 -15.79 1.36
C ASN A 62 -0.56 -16.76 2.52
N ASP A 63 0.29 -16.40 3.48
CA ASP A 63 0.58 -17.25 4.64
C ASP A 63 -0.36 -16.99 5.83
N GLY A 64 -1.32 -16.07 5.67
CA GLY A 64 -2.30 -15.70 6.68
C GLY A 64 -1.78 -14.69 7.69
N LYS A 65 -0.62 -14.08 7.45
CA LYS A 65 -0.02 -13.07 8.34
C LYS A 65 0.02 -11.70 7.67
N LYS A 66 -0.02 -10.67 8.50
CA LYS A 66 0.16 -9.28 8.08
C LYS A 66 1.60 -8.98 7.64
N ASP A 67 1.83 -8.91 6.33
CA ASP A 67 3.01 -8.31 5.70
C ASP A 67 2.83 -6.78 5.55
N LEU A 68 3.92 -6.09 5.20
CA LEU A 68 3.89 -4.66 4.89
C LEU A 68 4.48 -4.35 3.52
N ILE A 69 3.85 -3.41 2.82
CA ILE A 69 4.48 -2.71 1.70
C ILE A 69 4.60 -1.23 2.08
N VAL A 70 5.76 -0.62 1.86
CA VAL A 70 6.02 0.75 2.27
C VAL A 70 6.62 1.53 1.11
N GLY A 71 5.91 2.57 0.66
CA GLY A 71 6.44 3.53 -0.32
C GLY A 71 7.06 4.75 0.36
N LEU A 72 8.17 5.25 -0.19
CA LEU A 72 8.95 6.38 0.36
C LEU A 72 8.94 7.59 -0.57
N ASP A 73 9.51 8.72 -0.14
CA ASP A 73 9.51 9.98 -0.93
C ASP A 73 10.33 9.84 -2.23
N ASN A 74 11.46 9.14 -2.16
CA ASN A 74 12.44 8.99 -3.25
C ASN A 74 12.02 8.00 -4.35
N GLY A 75 10.91 7.29 -4.18
CA GLY A 75 10.44 6.27 -5.12
C GLY A 75 10.69 4.83 -4.68
N ASP A 76 11.46 4.63 -3.61
CA ASP A 76 11.70 3.29 -3.08
C ASP A 76 10.40 2.68 -2.53
N ILE A 77 10.27 1.38 -2.75
CA ILE A 77 9.19 0.56 -2.22
C ILE A 77 9.82 -0.63 -1.51
N PHE A 78 9.50 -0.82 -0.24
CA PHE A 78 9.92 -1.98 0.53
C PHE A 78 8.78 -2.97 0.66
N LEU A 79 9.07 -4.26 0.47
CA LEU A 79 8.20 -5.36 0.88
C LEU A 79 8.82 -6.01 2.12
N LEU A 80 8.11 -5.97 3.24
CA LEU A 80 8.53 -6.52 4.51
C LEU A 80 7.63 -7.71 4.85
N ILE A 81 8.19 -8.91 4.71
CA ILE A 81 7.48 -10.16 5.01
C ILE A 81 7.50 -10.42 6.52
N ASN A 82 6.35 -10.76 7.07
CA ASN A 82 6.19 -11.14 8.46
C ASN A 82 6.61 -12.59 8.69
N THR A 83 7.74 -12.75 9.35
CA THR A 83 8.30 -14.06 9.73
C THR A 83 7.84 -14.53 11.11
N GLY A 84 7.12 -13.67 11.85
CA GLY A 84 6.56 -13.96 13.16
C GLY A 84 5.19 -14.61 13.07
N THR A 85 4.27 -14.12 13.91
CA THR A 85 2.86 -14.53 13.89
C THR A 85 2.00 -13.36 13.45
N ASP A 86 0.73 -13.62 13.14
CA ASP A 86 -0.21 -12.56 12.79
C ASP A 86 -0.48 -11.59 13.97
N ALA A 87 -0.48 -12.10 15.20
CA ALA A 87 -0.66 -11.32 16.44
C ALA A 87 0.62 -10.61 16.91
N ALA A 88 1.79 -11.10 16.50
CA ALA A 88 3.09 -10.54 16.84
C ALA A 88 4.00 -10.56 15.60
N PRO A 89 3.83 -9.57 14.70
CA PRO A 89 4.62 -9.50 13.48
C PRO A 89 6.12 -9.30 13.76
N VAL A 90 6.95 -10.01 13.00
CA VAL A 90 8.41 -9.86 13.01
C VAL A 90 8.89 -9.64 11.59
N PHE A 91 9.37 -8.43 11.33
CA PHE A 91 9.91 -8.05 10.05
C PHE A 91 11.43 -8.03 10.12
N SER A 92 12.08 -8.55 9.09
CA SER A 92 13.52 -8.43 8.90
C SER A 92 13.84 -7.38 7.83
N GLN A 93 15.09 -6.93 7.79
CA GLN A 93 15.56 -6.00 6.77
C GLN A 93 15.37 -6.60 5.37
N ALA A 94 14.72 -5.83 4.48
CA ALA A 94 14.64 -6.08 3.05
C ALA A 94 15.34 -4.95 2.29
N ALA A 95 15.83 -5.24 1.09
CA ALA A 95 16.22 -4.20 0.13
C ALA A 95 14.95 -3.62 -0.53
N PRO A 96 14.98 -2.37 -1.02
CA PRO A 96 13.88 -1.87 -1.82
C PRO A 96 13.70 -2.72 -3.08
N LEU A 97 12.45 -2.91 -3.48
CA LEU A 97 12.10 -3.54 -4.76
C LEU A 97 12.71 -2.71 -5.89
N SER A 98 13.30 -3.39 -6.88
CA SER A 98 13.89 -2.74 -8.05
C SER A 98 12.81 -2.30 -9.05
N LEU A 99 12.07 -1.25 -8.70
CA LEU A 99 10.94 -0.72 -9.46
C LEU A 99 11.17 0.75 -9.82
N ASN A 100 10.59 1.18 -10.95
CA ASN A 100 10.52 2.61 -11.30
C ASN A 100 9.08 3.10 -11.10
N ALA A 101 8.70 3.34 -9.85
CA ALA A 101 7.34 3.70 -9.45
C ALA A 101 7.08 5.21 -9.35
N GLY A 102 7.99 6.04 -9.88
CA GLY A 102 7.93 7.49 -9.72
C GLY A 102 8.26 7.94 -8.29
N LEU A 103 8.02 9.22 -8.00
CA LEU A 103 8.28 9.81 -6.68
C LEU A 103 7.08 9.68 -5.76
N LYS A 104 7.34 9.52 -4.47
CA LYS A 104 6.32 9.39 -3.42
C LYS A 104 5.27 8.30 -3.71
N PRO A 105 5.63 7.11 -4.23
CA PRO A 105 4.66 6.06 -4.54
C PRO A 105 3.78 5.72 -3.34
N GLN A 106 2.57 5.31 -3.67
CA GLN A 106 1.61 4.71 -2.76
C GLN A 106 1.29 3.31 -3.29
N PRO A 107 2.04 2.31 -2.82
CA PRO A 107 1.85 0.95 -3.27
C PRO A 107 0.51 0.39 -2.78
N ARG A 108 -0.02 -0.53 -3.59
CA ARG A 108 -1.15 -1.42 -3.37
C ARG A 108 -0.82 -2.79 -3.95
N ALA A 109 -0.95 -3.86 -3.17
CA ALA A 109 -0.79 -5.23 -3.68
C ALA A 109 -2.15 -5.91 -3.88
N PHE A 110 -2.39 -6.39 -5.09
CA PHE A 110 -3.64 -7.03 -5.49
C PHE A 110 -3.43 -7.89 -6.74
N ASP A 111 -4.17 -8.99 -6.91
CA ASP A 111 -4.18 -9.77 -8.15
C ASP A 111 -4.95 -9.01 -9.25
N TRP A 112 -4.25 -8.16 -10.00
CA TRP A 112 -4.88 -7.21 -10.92
C TRP A 112 -5.29 -7.88 -12.24
N ASN A 113 -4.52 -8.86 -12.69
CA ASN A 113 -4.77 -9.59 -13.93
C ASN A 113 -5.56 -10.91 -13.73
N ASN A 114 -5.99 -11.21 -12.50
CA ASN A 114 -6.68 -12.45 -12.11
C ASN A 114 -5.88 -13.72 -12.43
N ASP A 115 -4.55 -13.69 -12.28
CA ASP A 115 -3.68 -14.84 -12.51
C ASP A 115 -3.31 -15.61 -11.22
N GLY A 116 -3.83 -15.17 -10.08
CA GLY A 116 -3.62 -15.77 -8.77
C GLY A 116 -2.36 -15.30 -8.04
N LYS A 117 -1.62 -14.32 -8.59
CA LYS A 117 -0.47 -13.69 -7.93
C LYS A 117 -0.78 -12.22 -7.65
N LYS A 118 -0.27 -11.69 -6.54
CA LYS A 118 -0.39 -10.27 -6.25
C LYS A 118 0.57 -9.47 -7.11
N ASP A 119 0.00 -8.63 -7.95
CA ASP A 119 0.67 -7.55 -8.64
C ASP A 119 0.83 -6.32 -7.73
N LEU A 120 1.57 -5.32 -8.21
CA LEU A 120 1.74 -4.05 -7.51
C LEU A 120 1.20 -2.88 -8.34
N LEU A 121 0.34 -2.07 -7.75
CA LEU A 121 -0.14 -0.81 -8.28
C LEU A 121 0.37 0.34 -7.42
N CYS A 122 0.93 1.37 -8.05
CA CYS A 122 1.53 2.50 -7.36
C CYS A 122 1.07 3.81 -7.99
N ALA A 123 0.41 4.68 -7.21
CA ALA A 123 0.25 6.07 -7.64
C ALA A 123 1.43 6.91 -7.16
N ASP A 124 2.03 7.65 -8.08
CA ASP A 124 3.08 8.60 -7.75
C ASP A 124 2.52 10.01 -7.42
N GLU A 125 3.40 10.93 -7.03
CA GLU A 125 3.03 12.30 -6.68
C GLU A 125 2.37 13.10 -7.82
N ARG A 126 2.63 12.70 -9.08
CA ARG A 126 2.06 13.30 -10.29
C ARG A 126 0.80 12.58 -10.72
N ALA A 127 0.26 11.74 -9.84
CA ALA A 127 -1.00 11.09 -10.03
C ALA A 127 -1.00 10.02 -11.14
N VAL A 128 0.19 9.63 -11.60
CA VAL A 128 0.39 8.53 -12.53
C VAL A 128 0.27 7.21 -11.78
N VAL A 129 -0.56 6.31 -12.29
CA VAL A 129 -0.71 4.95 -11.74
C VAL A 129 0.17 4.00 -12.53
N HIS A 130 1.16 3.42 -11.84
CA HIS A 130 2.08 2.43 -12.36
C HIS A 130 1.60 1.04 -11.96
N TYR A 131 1.56 0.11 -12.91
CA TYR A 131 1.24 -1.29 -12.73
C TYR A 131 2.50 -2.14 -12.96
N PHE A 132 2.82 -3.00 -11.99
CA PHE A 132 3.92 -3.95 -12.04
C PHE A 132 3.36 -5.37 -11.87
N GLU A 133 3.39 -6.12 -12.96
CA GLU A 133 2.97 -7.53 -12.99
C GLU A 133 3.97 -8.39 -12.21
N ASN A 134 3.49 -9.20 -11.27
CA ASN A 134 4.31 -10.19 -10.59
C ASN A 134 4.49 -11.43 -11.49
N ILE A 135 5.61 -11.48 -12.18
CA ILE A 135 6.03 -12.62 -13.03
C ILE A 135 6.73 -13.73 -12.24
N GLY A 136 6.88 -13.57 -10.92
CA GLY A 136 7.40 -14.55 -9.98
C GLY A 136 6.29 -15.33 -9.28
N THR A 137 6.40 -15.47 -7.95
CA THR A 137 5.33 -15.97 -7.08
C THR A 137 5.09 -15.00 -5.92
N ASP A 138 4.03 -15.22 -5.13
CA ASP A 138 3.75 -14.39 -3.95
C ASP A 138 4.80 -14.58 -2.84
N GLU A 139 5.42 -15.76 -2.73
CA GLU A 139 6.53 -16.02 -1.80
C GLU A 139 7.89 -15.49 -2.29
N LYS A 140 8.05 -15.36 -3.61
CA LYS A 140 9.27 -14.87 -4.26
C LYS A 140 8.91 -13.96 -5.42
N PRO A 141 8.46 -12.73 -5.12
CA PRO A 141 7.99 -11.83 -6.16
C PRO A 141 9.13 -11.42 -7.07
N ALA A 142 8.80 -11.37 -8.36
CA ALA A 142 9.64 -10.77 -9.38
C ALA A 142 8.71 -9.92 -10.25
N PHE A 143 8.98 -8.63 -10.32
CA PHE A 143 8.09 -7.72 -11.02
C PHE A 143 8.62 -7.40 -12.42
N ALA A 144 7.72 -7.41 -13.41
CA ALA A 144 8.02 -6.95 -14.76
C ALA A 144 8.24 -5.43 -14.78
N GLN A 145 8.72 -4.93 -15.93
CA GLN A 145 8.81 -3.49 -16.16
C GLN A 145 7.43 -2.82 -16.01
N GLY A 146 7.38 -1.73 -15.26
CA GLY A 146 6.15 -0.99 -14.98
C GLY A 146 5.46 -0.46 -16.24
N LYS A 147 4.14 -0.55 -16.26
CA LYS A 147 3.25 0.02 -17.29
C LYS A 147 2.40 1.12 -16.66
N THR A 148 2.10 2.19 -17.38
CA THR A 148 1.15 3.20 -16.90
C THR A 148 -0.28 2.74 -17.18
N VAL A 149 -1.12 2.71 -16.15
CA VAL A 149 -2.55 2.44 -16.28
C VAL A 149 -3.20 3.61 -17.00
N GLN A 150 -3.83 3.33 -18.13
CA GLN A 150 -4.58 4.31 -18.90
C GLN A 150 -6.01 4.38 -18.38
N THR A 151 -6.50 5.58 -18.12
CA THR A 151 -7.90 5.84 -17.79
C THR A 151 -8.51 6.52 -19.01
N ASN A 152 -9.62 6.00 -19.56
CA ASN A 152 -10.22 6.42 -20.84
C ASN A 152 -10.45 7.94 -20.97
N GLY A 153 -9.42 8.69 -21.35
CA GLY A 153 -9.47 10.14 -21.61
C GLY A 153 -9.20 11.06 -20.40
N VAL A 154 -8.79 10.55 -19.23
CA VAL A 154 -8.34 11.44 -18.13
C VAL A 154 -6.83 11.62 -18.23
N ASP A 155 -6.43 12.84 -18.56
CA ASP A 155 -5.01 13.21 -18.53
C ASP A 155 -4.55 13.26 -17.07
N VAL A 156 -3.95 12.17 -16.60
CA VAL A 156 -3.37 12.03 -15.25
C VAL A 156 -2.31 13.11 -14.96
N ALA A 157 -1.79 13.81 -15.97
CA ALA A 157 -0.77 14.85 -15.81
C ALA A 157 -1.26 16.12 -15.08
N SER A 158 -2.57 16.38 -14.98
CA SER A 158 -3.11 17.58 -14.34
C SER A 158 -3.29 17.48 -12.82
N PHE A 159 -2.91 16.37 -12.19
CA PHE A 159 -3.18 16.15 -10.76
C PHE A 159 -1.92 16.00 -9.88
N TYR A 160 -2.10 16.12 -8.58
CA TYR A 160 -1.11 15.84 -7.53
C TYR A 160 -1.78 15.31 -6.25
N ARG A 161 -0.99 14.72 -5.35
CA ARG A 161 -1.44 14.17 -4.04
C ARG A 161 -2.56 13.13 -4.17
N THR A 162 -2.25 12.04 -4.85
CA THR A 162 -3.19 10.94 -5.01
C THR A 162 -3.40 10.14 -3.75
N ARG A 163 -4.54 9.45 -3.69
CA ARG A 163 -4.78 8.27 -2.86
C ARG A 163 -5.47 7.23 -3.73
N LEU A 164 -4.94 6.02 -3.73
CA LEU A 164 -5.53 4.86 -4.39
C LEU A 164 -6.20 3.97 -3.34
N ASP A 165 -7.37 3.46 -3.69
CA ASP A 165 -7.94 2.28 -3.08
C ASP A 165 -8.39 1.31 -4.17
N ILE A 166 -8.18 0.02 -3.93
CA ILE A 166 -8.48 -1.03 -4.90
C ILE A 166 -9.31 -2.08 -4.19
N THR A 167 -10.53 -2.26 -4.64
CA THR A 167 -11.43 -3.31 -4.15
C THR A 167 -12.51 -3.55 -5.19
N ASP A 168 -13.19 -4.69 -5.12
CA ASP A 168 -14.34 -4.98 -5.97
C ASP A 168 -15.56 -4.19 -5.47
N PHE A 169 -15.68 -2.93 -5.90
CA PHE A 169 -16.73 -2.01 -5.43
C PHE A 169 -18.10 -2.40 -5.99
N ASN A 170 -18.14 -3.02 -7.16
CA ASN A 170 -19.38 -3.42 -7.84
C ASN A 170 -19.78 -4.89 -7.59
N ASN A 171 -18.95 -5.68 -6.92
CA ASN A 171 -19.09 -7.12 -6.64
C ASN A 171 -19.12 -8.00 -7.91
N ASP A 172 -18.40 -7.62 -8.97
CA ASP A 172 -18.32 -8.37 -10.22
C ASP A 172 -17.19 -9.41 -10.26
N GLY A 173 -16.36 -9.45 -9.23
CA GLY A 173 -15.20 -10.32 -9.09
C GLY A 173 -13.92 -9.80 -9.75
N GLN A 174 -13.87 -8.52 -10.13
CA GLN A 174 -12.65 -7.83 -10.56
C GLN A 174 -12.33 -6.64 -9.64
N PRO A 175 -11.04 -6.28 -9.51
CA PRO A 175 -10.66 -5.08 -8.79
C PRO A 175 -11.12 -3.82 -9.51
N ASP A 176 -11.93 -3.02 -8.84
CA ASP A 176 -12.22 -1.64 -9.23
C ASP A 176 -11.20 -0.69 -8.59
N LEU A 177 -10.95 0.45 -9.25
CA LEU A 177 -10.03 1.48 -8.77
C LEU A 177 -10.77 2.73 -8.29
N LEU A 178 -10.61 3.08 -7.02
CA LEU A 178 -10.96 4.40 -6.48
C LEU A 178 -9.70 5.27 -6.43
N TYR A 179 -9.80 6.46 -7.02
CA TYR A 179 -8.68 7.36 -7.23
C TYR A 179 -9.07 8.77 -6.81
N GLY A 180 -8.53 9.23 -5.68
CA GLY A 180 -8.62 10.62 -5.25
C GLY A 180 -7.43 11.41 -5.75
N ALA A 181 -7.63 12.61 -6.28
CA ALA A 181 -6.53 13.47 -6.77
C ALA A 181 -6.87 14.96 -6.61
N THR A 182 -5.86 15.81 -6.38
CA THR A 182 -6.04 17.27 -6.38
C THR A 182 -5.60 17.84 -7.73
N SER A 183 -6.45 18.61 -8.39
CA SER A 183 -6.08 19.27 -9.65
C SER A 183 -5.07 20.38 -9.42
N ARG A 184 -4.06 20.45 -10.28
CA ARG A 184 -3.06 21.52 -10.29
C ARG A 184 -3.63 22.85 -10.75
N ASP A 185 -4.70 22.82 -11.56
CA ASP A 185 -5.24 24.01 -12.21
C ASP A 185 -6.15 24.80 -11.27
N ASP A 186 -7.03 24.10 -10.54
CA ASP A 186 -8.07 24.73 -9.70
C ASP A 186 -7.94 24.41 -8.20
N HIS A 187 -6.98 23.56 -7.82
CA HIS A 187 -6.76 23.10 -6.43
C HIS A 187 -7.95 22.38 -5.81
N GLN A 188 -8.91 21.93 -6.61
CA GLN A 188 -10.04 21.14 -6.15
C GLN A 188 -9.65 19.66 -6.04
N GLY A 189 -10.27 18.98 -5.08
CA GLY A 189 -10.19 17.53 -4.93
C GLY A 189 -11.21 16.85 -5.84
N TYR A 190 -10.73 15.87 -6.58
CA TYR A 190 -11.53 15.02 -7.45
C TYR A 190 -11.47 13.57 -6.93
N LEU A 191 -12.58 12.87 -7.07
CA LEU A 191 -12.69 11.44 -6.78
C LEU A 191 -13.20 10.74 -8.04
N TYR A 192 -12.44 9.77 -8.51
CA TYR A 192 -12.76 8.97 -9.69
C TYR A 192 -12.93 7.52 -9.26
N LEU A 193 -13.99 6.87 -9.75
CA LEU A 193 -14.20 5.43 -9.62
C LEU A 193 -14.13 4.82 -11.01
N TYR A 194 -13.17 3.92 -11.21
CA TYR A 194 -13.01 3.15 -12.43
C TYR A 194 -13.48 1.74 -12.15
N LEU A 195 -14.60 1.36 -12.76
CA LEU A 195 -15.10 0.01 -12.69
C LEU A 195 -14.36 -0.85 -13.72
N ALA A 196 -13.71 -1.93 -13.29
CA ALA A 196 -13.17 -2.92 -14.19
C ALA A 196 -14.34 -3.60 -14.93
N GLN A 197 -14.13 -3.96 -16.20
CA GLN A 197 -15.13 -4.67 -16.99
C GLN A 197 -14.57 -6.03 -17.38
N LYS A 198 -15.34 -7.09 -17.15
CA LYS A 198 -14.98 -8.43 -17.63
C LYS A 198 -14.94 -8.34 -19.15
N GLN A 199 -13.80 -8.71 -19.73
CA GLN A 199 -13.70 -8.94 -21.17
C GLN A 199 -14.55 -10.15 -21.58
#